data_AF-A0A438MKC6-F1
#
_entry.id   AF-A0A438MKC6-F1
#
_cell.length_a   1.000
_cell.length_b   1.000
_cell.length_c   1.000
_cell.angle_alpha   90.00
_cell.angle_beta   90.00
_cell.angle_gamma   90.00
#
_symmetry.space_group_name_H-M   'P 1'
#
loop_
_entity.id
_entity.type
_entity.pdbx_description
1 polymer ?
#
loop_
_entity_poly.entity_id
_entity_poly.type
_entity_poly.pdbx_seq_one_letter_code
_entity_poly.pdbx_strand_id
1 'polypeptide(L)' 'MLQTADNPEGTPLEVFDGIRAGVAADRSQLCYDLREAFYGFNSPGATVSAGKRREF' A
#
# COMPACT_ATOMS: atom_id res chain seq x y z
N MET A 1 -6.85 4.95 11.24
CA MET A 1 -6.66 4.48 12.64
C MET A 1 -7.42 3.18 12.82
N LEU A 2 -6.96 2.28 13.69
CA LEU A 2 -7.56 0.95 13.89
C LEU A 2 -9.02 1.06 14.35
N GLN A 3 -9.86 0.16 13.84
CA GLN A 3 -11.24 -0.01 14.27
C GLN A 3 -11.28 -0.58 15.69
N THR A 4 -11.95 0.12 16.59
CA THR A 4 -12.13 -0.26 17.99
C THR A 4 -13.52 0.17 18.46
N ALA A 5 -13.93 -0.19 19.68
CA ALA A 5 -15.20 0.29 20.25
C ALA A 5 -15.27 1.84 20.28
N ASP A 6 -14.15 2.50 20.57
CA ASP A 6 -14.04 3.96 20.63
C ASP A 6 -13.81 4.61 19.24
N ASN A 7 -13.60 3.79 18.20
CA ASN A 7 -13.41 4.22 16.82
C ASN A 7 -14.10 3.23 15.86
N PRO A 8 -15.44 3.19 15.82
CA PRO A 8 -16.19 2.17 15.09
C PRO A 8 -16.07 2.30 13.56
N GLU A 9 -15.74 3.49 13.05
CA GLU A 9 -15.50 3.77 11.62
C GLU A 9 -14.01 3.59 11.23
N GLY A 10 -13.18 3.08 12.15
CA GLY A 10 -11.78 2.82 11.88
C GLY A 10 -11.54 1.73 10.84
N THR A 11 -10.28 1.56 10.47
CA THR A 11 -9.86 0.51 9.54
C THR A 11 -9.85 -0.84 10.26
N PRO A 12 -10.45 -1.90 9.69
CA PRO A 12 -10.45 -3.22 10.30
C PRO A 12 -9.04 -3.76 10.60
N LEU A 13 -8.91 -4.59 11.64
CA LEU A 13 -7.61 -5.12 12.09
C LEU A 13 -6.92 -5.95 11.00
N GLU A 14 -7.70 -6.71 10.22
CA GLU A 14 -7.19 -7.59 9.17
C GLU A 14 -6.41 -6.83 8.09
N VAL A 15 -6.71 -5.54 7.87
CA VAL A 15 -5.95 -4.70 6.94
C VAL A 15 -4.53 -4.47 7.46
N PHE A 16 -4.39 -4.21 8.77
CA PHE A 16 -3.07 -4.06 9.39
C PHE A 16 -2.31 -5.38 9.42
N ASP A 17 -3.00 -6.49 9.67
CA ASP A 17 -2.38 -7.82 9.63
C ASP A 17 -1.88 -8.16 8.23
N GLY A 18 -2.64 -7.80 7.18
CA GLY A 18 -2.17 -7.91 5.80
C GLY A 18 -0.89 -7.13 5.53
N ILE A 19 -0.80 -5.88 6.02
CA ILE A 19 0.43 -5.07 5.90
C ILE A 19 1.59 -5.73 6.66
N ARG A 20 1.38 -6.17 7.90
CA ARG A 20 2.41 -6.86 8.69
C ARG A 20 2.92 -8.12 8.00
N ALA A 21 2.01 -8.93 7.47
CA ALA A 21 2.34 -10.15 6.74
C ALA A 21 3.13 -9.83 5.47
N GLY A 22 2.72 -8.82 4.70
CA GLY A 22 3.44 -8.39 3.50
C GLY A 22 4.86 -7.90 3.80
N VAL A 23 5.04 -7.12 4.88
CA VAL A 23 6.38 -6.68 5.32
C VAL A 23 7.24 -7.89 5.70
N ALA A 24 6.69 -8.86 6.43
CA ALA A 24 7.41 -10.05 6.87
C ALA A 24 7.78 -10.98 5.70
N ALA A 25 6.95 -11.06 4.66
CA ALA A 25 7.16 -11.92 3.50
C ALA A 25 8.16 -11.31 2.49
N ASP A 26 7.88 -10.10 2.02
CA ASP A 26 8.75 -9.36 1.11
C ASP A 26 8.40 -7.86 1.17
N ARG A 27 9.09 -7.16 2.07
CA ARG A 27 8.89 -5.71 2.23
C ARG A 27 9.17 -4.92 0.95
N SER A 28 10.15 -5.34 0.15
CA SER A 28 10.52 -4.61 -1.07
C SER A 28 9.39 -4.67 -2.09
N GLN A 29 8.84 -5.87 -2.29
CA GLN A 29 7.69 -6.07 -3.17
C GLN A 29 6.43 -5.34 -2.65
N LEU A 30 6.12 -5.45 -1.34
CA LEU A 30 5.00 -4.71 -0.75
C LEU A 30 5.13 -3.20 -0.98
N CYS A 31 6.31 -2.63 -0.74
CA CYS A 31 6.54 -1.21 -0.96
C CYS A 31 6.40 -0.84 -2.44
N TYR A 32 6.86 -1.68 -3.37
CA TYR A 32 6.69 -1.44 -4.79
C TYR A 32 5.20 -1.41 -5.19
N ASP A 33 4.44 -2.43 -4.79
CA ASP A 33 3.01 -2.54 -5.12
C ASP A 33 2.20 -1.40 -4.48
N LEU A 34 2.55 -0.99 -3.26
CA LEU A 34 1.90 0.13 -2.59
C LEU A 34 2.13 1.46 -3.33
N ARG A 35 3.33 1.69 -3.88
CA ARG A 35 3.67 2.90 -4.65
C ARG A 35 2.80 3.03 -5.89
N GLU A 36 2.41 1.92 -6.51
CA GLU A 36 1.56 1.93 -7.71
C GLU A 36 0.26 2.68 -7.47
N ALA A 37 -0.42 2.36 -6.37
CA ALA A 37 -1.65 3.01 -5.98
C ALA A 37 -1.38 4.41 -5.40
N PHE A 38 -0.36 4.55 -4.56
CA PHE A 38 -0.08 5.80 -3.85
C PHE A 38 0.30 6.95 -4.80
N TYR A 39 1.11 6.69 -5.83
CA TYR A 39 1.48 7.66 -6.85
C TYR A 39 0.59 7.62 -8.09
N GLY A 40 -0.45 6.76 -8.09
CA GLY A 40 -1.40 6.66 -9.18
C GLY A 40 -0.82 6.10 -10.48
N PHE A 41 0.29 5.37 -10.43
CA PHE A 41 0.88 4.72 -11.60
C PHE A 41 -0.01 3.63 -12.20
N ASN A 42 -0.95 3.10 -11.42
CA ASN A 42 -1.98 2.17 -11.88
C ASN A 42 -3.23 2.85 -12.47
N SER A 43 -3.27 4.18 -12.57
CA SER A 43 -4.43 4.91 -13.09
C SER A 43 -4.55 4.80 -14.62
N PRO A 44 -5.78 4.67 -15.18
CA PRO A 44 -6.00 4.76 -16.62
C PRO A 44 -5.49 6.09 -17.17
N GLY A 45 -4.66 6.03 -18.22
CA GLY A 45 -4.09 7.23 -18.86
C GLY A 45 -2.88 7.84 -18.13
N ALA A 46 -2.35 7.20 -17.09
CA ALA A 46 -1.14 7.66 -16.44
C ALA A 46 0.09 7.57 -17.37
N THR A 47 0.80 8.68 -17.55
CA THR A 47 2.10 8.70 -18.23
C THR A 47 3.18 8.25 -17.26
N VAL A 48 3.44 6.95 -17.20
CA VAL A 48 4.38 6.35 -16.24
C VAL A 48 5.77 6.20 -16.86
N SER A 49 6.79 6.78 -16.22
CA SER A 49 8.19 6.51 -16.54
C SER A 49 8.70 5.33 -15.72
N ALA A 50 9.27 4.31 -16.39
CA ALA A 50 9.85 3.15 -15.73
C ALA A 50 11.01 3.52 -14.79
N GLY A 51 11.78 4.56 -15.12
CA GLY A 51 12.83 5.11 -14.26
C GLY A 51 12.24 5.66 -12.96
N LYS A 52 11.26 6.56 -13.07
CA LYS A 52 10.57 7.14 -11.89
C LYS A 52 9.88 6.10 -11.01
N ARG A 53 9.43 4.98 -11.61
CA ARG A 53 8.77 3.88 -10.91
C ARG A 53 9.75 3.00 -10.12
N ARG A 54 11.03 2.98 -10.49
CA ARG A 54 12.08 2.15 -9.89
C ARG A 54 13.15 2.94 -9.15
N GLU A 55 13.11 4.26 -9.25
CA GLU A 55 13.91 5.15 -8.41
C GLU A 55 13.47 4.95 -6.94
N PHE A 56 14.44 4.92 -6.02
CA PHE A 56 14.33 4.59 -4.58
C PHE A 56 14.31 3.10 -4.19
#